data_AF-A0A8H5CVV6-F1
#
_entry.id   AF-A0A8H5CVV6-F1
#
_cell.length_a   1.000
_cell.length_b   1.000
_cell.length_c   1.000
_cell.angle_alpha   90.00
_cell.angle_beta   90.00
_cell.angle_gamma   90.00
#
_symmetry.space_group_name_H-M   'P 1'
#
loop_
_entity.id
_entity.type
_entity.pdbx_description
1 polymer ?
#
loop_
_entity_poly.entity_id
_entity_poly.type
_entity_poly.pdbx_seq_one_letter_code
_entity_poly.pdbx_strand_id
1 'polypeptide(L)'
;MKLVSFVLFGFGLLAVPALATIPEPVDTVTATNYLGNLTVAPKSAEPAYERDLFPTWSIAYDKCDTRNAVLKRDGNAVVTDSDCIVKHGNWYSPYDAIVTYRASSLDISHIVPLEEAWISGASSWNNSLREAFANDLTRPQLVAVTRELNGARGAQGANA
;
A
#
# COMPACT_ATOMS: atom_id res chain seq x y z
N MET A 1 -26.34 52.62 -25.70
CA MET A 1 -25.30 51.98 -24.87
C MET A 1 -25.98 50.92 -24.01
N LYS A 2 -25.90 49.62 -24.37
CA LYS A 2 -26.48 48.51 -23.60
C LYS A 2 -25.33 47.78 -22.91
N LEU A 3 -25.32 47.79 -21.58
CA LEU A 3 -24.40 47.00 -20.75
C LEU A 3 -24.81 45.53 -20.81
N VAL A 4 -23.88 44.67 -21.21
CA VAL A 4 -24.02 43.21 -21.12
C VAL A 4 -23.29 42.77 -19.86
N SER A 5 -24.02 42.32 -18.85
CA SER A 5 -23.46 41.70 -17.66
C SER A 5 -22.99 40.29 -17.99
N PHE A 6 -21.69 40.04 -17.85
CA PHE A 6 -21.13 38.70 -17.86
C PHE A 6 -21.22 38.11 -16.43
N VAL A 7 -22.02 37.06 -16.28
CA VAL A 7 -21.99 36.21 -15.08
C VAL A 7 -20.82 35.24 -15.25
N LEU A 8 -19.77 35.44 -14.46
CA LEU A 8 -18.65 34.48 -14.35
C LEU A 8 -19.14 33.26 -13.56
N PHE A 9 -19.38 32.16 -14.26
CA PHE A 9 -19.48 30.84 -13.64
C PHE A 9 -18.08 30.45 -13.15
N GLY A 10 -17.87 30.49 -11.84
CA GLY A 10 -16.67 29.96 -11.21
C GLY A 10 -16.56 28.46 -11.50
N PHE A 11 -15.58 28.06 -12.30
CA PHE A 11 -15.16 26.67 -12.38
C PHE A 11 -14.59 26.28 -11.01
N GLY A 12 -15.41 25.58 -10.20
CA GLY A 12 -14.93 24.91 -9.00
C GLY A 12 -13.85 23.93 -9.41
N LEU A 13 -12.64 24.09 -8.88
CA LEU A 13 -11.55 23.15 -9.04
C LEU A 13 -12.02 21.82 -8.41
N LEU A 14 -12.47 20.86 -9.22
CA LEU A 14 -12.72 19.51 -8.74
C LEU A 14 -11.37 18.94 -8.34
N ALA A 15 -11.12 18.81 -7.03
CA ALA A 15 -9.94 18.14 -6.52
C ALA A 15 -9.98 16.69 -7.01
N VAL A 16 -9.15 16.36 -8.00
CA VAL A 16 -8.96 14.98 -8.42
C VAL A 16 -8.43 14.22 -7.20
N PRO A 17 -9.10 13.14 -6.76
CA PRO A 17 -8.58 12.35 -5.65
C PRO A 17 -7.21 11.83 -6.05
N ALA A 18 -6.22 12.02 -5.17
CA ALA A 18 -4.90 11.50 -5.40
C ALA A 18 -4.96 9.98 -5.39
N LEU A 19 -4.69 9.37 -6.53
CA LEU A 19 -4.53 7.92 -6.63
C LEU A 19 -3.28 7.53 -5.83
N ALA A 20 -3.32 6.37 -5.17
CA ALA A 20 -2.15 5.82 -4.49
C ALA A 20 -1.00 5.67 -5.50
N THR A 21 0.12 6.34 -5.26
CA THR A 21 1.30 6.28 -6.13
C THR A 21 2.20 5.12 -5.69
N ILE A 22 1.69 3.89 -5.80
CA ILE A 22 2.48 2.69 -5.55
C ILE A 22 3.67 2.65 -6.54
N PRO A 23 4.82 2.09 -6.14
CA PRO A 23 5.96 1.93 -7.06
C PRO A 23 5.54 1.22 -8.33
N GLU A 24 6.05 1.67 -9.48
CA GLU A 24 5.72 1.07 -10.76
C GLU A 24 6.17 -0.40 -10.80
N PRO A 25 5.28 -1.34 -11.17
CA PRO A 25 5.70 -2.72 -11.44
C PRO A 25 6.76 -2.78 -12.55
N VAL A 26 7.54 -3.85 -12.57
CA VAL A 26 8.43 -4.13 -13.70
C VAL A 26 7.63 -4.32 -15.00
N ASP A 27 8.28 -4.09 -16.15
CA ASP A 27 7.65 -4.28 -17.45
C ASP A 27 7.23 -5.75 -17.68
N THR A 28 6.32 -5.96 -18.63
CA THR A 28 5.71 -7.27 -18.90
C THR A 28 6.72 -8.33 -19.34
N VAL A 29 7.80 -7.95 -20.03
CA VAL A 29 8.83 -8.90 -20.48
C VAL A 29 9.62 -9.38 -19.26
N THR A 30 10.04 -8.44 -18.41
CA THR A 30 10.73 -8.76 -17.16
C THR A 30 9.86 -9.61 -16.23
N ALA A 31 8.58 -9.25 -16.06
CA ALA A 31 7.63 -10.02 -15.24
C ALA A 31 7.45 -11.46 -15.76
N THR A 32 7.34 -11.63 -17.08
CA THR A 32 7.21 -12.95 -17.71
C THR A 32 8.47 -13.80 -17.51
N ASN A 33 9.65 -13.19 -17.60
CA ASN A 33 10.91 -13.88 -17.32
C ASN A 33 11.02 -14.30 -15.85
N TYR A 34 10.62 -13.44 -14.91
CA TYR A 34 10.56 -13.82 -13.49
C TYR A 34 9.60 -14.99 -13.26
N LEU A 35 8.39 -14.94 -13.84
CA LEU A 35 7.40 -16.00 -13.73
C LEU A 35 7.92 -17.34 -14.29
N GLY A 36 8.61 -17.31 -15.43
CA GLY A 36 9.21 -18.50 -16.05
C GLY A 36 10.34 -19.13 -15.24
N ASN A 37 10.97 -18.39 -14.33
CA ASN A 37 12.02 -18.88 -13.43
C ASN A 37 11.48 -19.42 -12.10
N LEU A 38 10.18 -19.30 -11.83
CA LEU A 38 9.60 -19.81 -10.59
C LEU A 38 9.37 -21.32 -10.66
N THR A 39 9.83 -22.01 -9.62
CA THR A 39 9.46 -23.40 -9.39
C THR A 39 8.03 -23.47 -8.90
N VAL A 40 7.15 -24.14 -9.66
CA VAL A 40 5.78 -24.41 -9.23
C VAL A 40 5.78 -25.58 -8.25
N ALA A 41 5.16 -25.37 -7.08
CA ALA A 41 4.99 -26.39 -6.06
C ALA A 41 3.54 -26.41 -5.54
N PRO A 42 3.05 -27.54 -4.99
CA PRO A 42 1.77 -27.58 -4.31
C PRO A 42 1.73 -26.60 -3.12
N LYS A 43 0.57 -25.99 -2.88
CA LYS A 43 0.35 -25.15 -1.69
C LYS A 43 0.52 -26.00 -0.43
N SER A 44 1.38 -25.56 0.50
CA SER A 44 1.61 -26.22 1.79
C SER A 44 1.42 -25.22 2.92
N ALA A 45 0.51 -25.52 3.85
CA ALA A 45 0.34 -24.76 5.09
C ALA A 45 1.28 -25.24 6.21
N GLU A 46 2.26 -26.09 5.87
CA GLU A 46 3.29 -26.59 6.79
C GLU A 46 4.66 -25.96 6.47
N PRO A 47 5.38 -25.43 7.48
CA PRO A 47 4.94 -25.27 8.87
C PRO A 47 3.79 -24.25 9.00
N ALA A 48 3.04 -24.34 10.11
CA ALA A 48 1.97 -23.39 10.42
C ALA A 48 2.47 -21.93 10.35
N TYR A 49 1.61 -21.01 9.90
CA TYR A 49 1.97 -19.61 9.71
C TYR A 49 2.27 -18.90 11.05
N GLU A 50 3.44 -18.29 11.12
CA GLU A 50 3.89 -17.49 12.27
C GLU A 50 3.99 -16.01 11.89
N ARG A 51 2.91 -15.23 12.15
CA ARG A 51 2.85 -13.80 11.84
C ARG A 51 3.99 -13.00 12.48
N ASP A 52 4.35 -13.32 13.71
CA ASP A 52 5.33 -12.57 14.49
C ASP A 52 6.75 -12.64 13.90
N LEU A 53 7.01 -13.56 12.96
CA LEU A 53 8.27 -13.64 12.23
C LEU A 53 8.40 -12.64 11.07
N PHE A 54 7.38 -11.81 10.83
CA PHE A 54 7.39 -10.69 9.88
C PHE A 54 7.28 -9.35 10.63
N PRO A 55 8.40 -8.82 11.17
CA PRO A 55 8.39 -7.57 11.92
C PRO A 55 7.85 -6.41 11.08
N THR A 56 6.90 -5.67 11.63
CA THR A 56 6.37 -4.41 11.10
C THR A 56 6.12 -3.46 12.28
N TRP A 57 6.23 -2.13 12.13
CA TRP A 57 6.73 -1.35 11.00
C TRP A 57 8.14 -0.84 11.33
N SER A 58 9.14 -1.19 10.52
CA SER A 58 10.52 -0.78 10.74
C SER A 58 10.72 0.69 10.37
N ILE A 59 11.75 1.34 10.92
CA ILE A 59 12.11 2.70 10.51
C ILE A 59 12.64 2.67 9.07
N ALA A 60 12.04 3.49 8.22
CA ALA A 60 12.42 3.68 6.83
C ALA A 60 13.32 4.92 6.67
N TYR A 61 12.83 5.98 6.03
CA TYR A 61 13.54 7.24 5.78
C TYR A 61 12.98 8.38 6.63
N ASP A 62 13.78 9.42 6.88
CA ASP A 62 13.38 10.66 7.58
C ASP A 62 12.59 10.43 8.88
N LYS A 63 12.99 9.41 9.67
CA LYS A 63 12.35 8.92 10.90
C LYS A 63 10.95 8.31 10.74
N CYS A 64 10.41 8.29 9.54
CA CYS A 64 9.14 7.63 9.26
C CYS A 64 9.33 6.12 9.45
N ASP A 65 8.44 5.48 10.21
CA ASP A 65 8.25 4.05 10.04
C ASP A 65 7.66 3.75 8.65
N THR A 66 7.76 2.50 8.22
CA THR A 66 7.22 2.05 6.93
C THR A 66 5.75 2.45 6.76
N ARG A 67 4.95 2.39 7.83
CA ARG A 67 3.54 2.76 7.77
C ARG A 67 3.36 4.22 7.34
N ASN A 68 4.05 5.13 8.04
CA ASN A 68 3.95 6.55 7.77
C ASN A 68 4.60 6.92 6.43
N ALA A 69 5.65 6.20 6.03
CA ALA A 69 6.24 6.33 4.70
C ALA A 69 5.22 6.02 3.59
N VAL A 70 4.43 4.93 3.73
CA VAL A 70 3.37 4.60 2.78
C VAL A 70 2.26 5.64 2.80
N LEU A 71 1.80 6.08 3.99
CA LEU A 71 0.77 7.12 4.07
C LEU A 71 1.20 8.44 3.42
N LYS A 72 2.47 8.85 3.58
CA LYS A 72 3.01 10.03 2.90
C LYS A 72 3.09 9.85 1.39
N ARG A 73 3.48 8.66 0.92
CA ARG A 73 3.57 8.33 -0.50
C ARG A 73 2.19 8.32 -1.16
N ASP A 74 1.22 7.62 -0.58
CA ASP A 74 -0.08 7.36 -1.20
C ASP A 74 -1.09 8.48 -0.98
N GLY A 75 -0.76 9.48 -0.15
CA GLY A 75 -1.65 10.60 0.16
C GLY A 75 -1.24 11.89 -0.54
N ASN A 76 -2.20 12.81 -0.66
CA ASN A 76 -1.94 14.18 -1.09
C ASN A 76 -2.20 15.17 0.05
N ALA A 77 -1.50 16.31 -0.01
CA ALA A 77 -1.51 17.33 1.05
C ALA A 77 -1.30 16.73 2.45
N VAL A 78 -0.43 15.73 2.55
CA VAL A 78 -0.16 15.01 3.79
C VAL A 78 0.62 15.90 4.75
N VAL A 79 0.16 15.96 5.99
CA VAL A 79 0.82 16.68 7.06
C VAL A 79 1.29 15.71 8.13
N THR A 80 2.57 15.85 8.49
CA THR A 80 3.24 15.05 9.52
C THR A 80 3.72 15.92 10.67
N ASP A 81 3.90 15.34 11.84
CA ASP A 81 4.66 15.98 12.92
C ASP A 81 6.17 15.78 12.75
N SER A 82 6.95 16.23 13.74
CA SER A 82 8.41 16.16 13.76
C SER A 82 8.98 14.73 13.80
N ASP A 83 8.16 13.76 14.18
CA ASP A 83 8.51 12.34 14.25
C ASP A 83 7.95 11.56 13.04
N CYS A 84 7.55 12.29 11.99
CA CYS A 84 6.94 11.77 10.78
C CYS A 84 5.61 11.02 10.99
N ILE A 85 4.91 11.25 12.11
CA ILE A 85 3.58 10.68 12.28
C ILE A 85 2.58 11.48 11.45
N VAL A 86 1.95 10.80 10.49
CA VAL A 86 0.93 11.38 9.63
C VAL A 86 -0.34 11.67 10.44
N LYS A 87 -0.82 12.92 10.37
CA LYS A 87 -2.01 13.37 11.10
C LYS A 87 -3.23 13.54 10.20
N HIS A 88 -3.03 14.13 9.02
CA HIS A 88 -4.09 14.44 8.06
C HIS A 88 -3.54 14.51 6.64
N GLY A 89 -4.43 14.43 5.66
CA GLY A 89 -4.12 14.37 4.24
C GLY A 89 -5.37 13.97 3.47
N ASN A 90 -5.20 13.57 2.22
CA ASN A 90 -6.26 13.03 1.38
C ASN A 90 -5.78 11.72 0.76
N TRP A 91 -6.52 10.65 0.95
CA TRP A 91 -6.21 9.33 0.40
C TRP A 91 -7.40 8.76 -0.35
N TYR A 92 -7.11 8.15 -1.49
CA TYR A 92 -8.03 7.28 -2.21
C TYR A 92 -7.62 5.83 -1.94
N SER A 93 -8.53 5.02 -1.39
CA SER A 93 -8.28 3.59 -1.24
C SER A 93 -8.56 2.87 -2.57
N PRO A 94 -7.54 2.20 -3.16
CA PRO A 94 -7.71 1.58 -4.47
C PRO A 94 -8.59 0.34 -4.47
N TYR A 95 -8.94 -0.21 -3.30
CA TYR A 95 -9.69 -1.47 -3.21
C TYR A 95 -11.20 -1.27 -3.10
N ASP A 96 -11.68 -0.13 -2.59
CA ASP A 96 -13.11 0.20 -2.48
C ASP A 96 -13.49 1.55 -3.10
N ALA A 97 -12.53 2.26 -3.69
CA ALA A 97 -12.69 3.60 -4.25
C ALA A 97 -13.15 4.67 -3.24
N ILE A 98 -12.96 4.45 -1.93
CA ILE A 98 -13.33 5.41 -0.89
C ILE A 98 -12.23 6.46 -0.73
N VAL A 99 -12.65 7.73 -0.67
CA VAL A 99 -11.80 8.86 -0.30
C VAL A 99 -11.93 9.12 1.20
N THR A 100 -10.79 9.23 1.89
CA THR A 100 -10.75 9.58 3.31
C THR A 100 -9.69 10.64 3.60
N TYR A 101 -9.94 11.43 4.63
CA TYR A 101 -9.07 12.51 5.09
C TYR A 101 -8.40 12.20 6.44
N ARG A 102 -8.70 11.03 7.01
CA ARG A 102 -8.21 10.61 8.32
C ARG A 102 -7.23 9.46 8.16
N ALA A 103 -5.99 9.68 8.55
CA ALA A 103 -4.97 8.64 8.56
C ALA A 103 -5.36 7.42 9.41
N SER A 104 -6.14 7.63 10.49
CA SER A 104 -6.64 6.56 11.36
C SER A 104 -7.73 5.68 10.72
N SER A 105 -8.32 6.11 9.61
CA SER A 105 -9.25 5.29 8.82
C SER A 105 -8.55 4.37 7.83
N LEU A 106 -7.22 4.43 7.75
CA LEU A 106 -6.42 3.68 6.80
C LEU A 106 -5.52 2.66 7.49
N ASP A 107 -5.37 1.50 6.87
CA ASP A 107 -4.31 0.53 7.11
C ASP A 107 -3.35 0.48 5.92
N ILE A 108 -2.21 -0.17 6.11
CA ILE A 108 -1.30 -0.51 5.02
C ILE A 108 -1.48 -1.99 4.70
N SER A 109 -1.95 -2.25 3.50
CA SER A 109 -2.16 -3.60 2.99
C SER A 109 -0.90 -4.11 2.31
N HIS A 110 -0.56 -5.37 2.58
CA HIS A 110 0.37 -6.13 1.75
C HIS A 110 -0.36 -6.66 0.51
N ILE A 111 0.06 -6.23 -0.68
CA ILE A 111 -0.53 -6.66 -1.96
C ILE A 111 -0.41 -8.19 -2.09
N VAL A 112 0.78 -8.73 -1.82
CA VAL A 112 0.98 -10.15 -1.53
C VAL A 112 0.89 -10.33 0.00
N PRO A 113 -0.16 -10.97 0.55
CA PRO A 113 -0.29 -11.17 1.98
C PRO A 113 0.89 -11.92 2.58
N LEU A 114 1.25 -11.60 3.84
CA LEU A 114 2.37 -12.24 4.54
C LEU A 114 2.19 -13.76 4.68
N GLU A 115 0.96 -14.22 4.89
CA GLU A 115 0.64 -15.66 4.93
C GLU A 115 0.81 -16.34 3.56
N GLU A 116 0.41 -15.67 2.48
CA GLU A 116 0.66 -16.21 1.12
C GLU A 116 2.15 -16.26 0.79
N ALA A 117 2.93 -15.27 1.22
CA ALA A 117 4.38 -15.31 1.12
C ALA A 117 4.97 -16.49 1.93
N TRP A 118 4.47 -16.72 3.15
CA TRP A 118 4.88 -17.84 4.00
C TRP A 118 4.68 -19.19 3.32
N ILE A 119 3.47 -19.43 2.83
CA ILE A 119 3.07 -20.65 2.12
C ILE A 119 3.84 -20.83 0.80
N SER A 120 4.23 -19.71 0.16
CA SER A 120 5.00 -19.71 -1.07
C SER A 120 6.52 -19.80 -0.86
N GLY A 121 6.98 -20.05 0.37
CA GLY A 121 8.38 -20.35 0.69
C GLY A 121 9.05 -19.42 1.69
N ALA A 122 8.41 -18.31 2.10
CA ALA A 122 8.97 -17.42 3.10
C ALA A 122 9.05 -18.03 4.52
N SER A 123 8.41 -19.19 4.73
CA SER A 123 8.64 -20.04 5.91
C SER A 123 10.10 -20.46 6.06
N SER A 124 10.81 -20.67 4.95
CA SER A 124 12.23 -21.06 4.93
C SER A 124 13.20 -19.88 5.05
N TRP A 125 12.70 -18.64 4.96
CA TRP A 125 13.55 -17.46 5.01
C TRP A 125 14.14 -17.24 6.41
N ASN A 126 15.20 -16.44 6.49
CA ASN A 126 15.62 -15.87 7.76
C ASN A 126 14.76 -14.64 8.13
N ASN A 127 14.87 -14.16 9.37
CA ASN A 127 14.08 -13.02 9.85
C ASN A 127 14.35 -11.74 9.05
N SER A 128 15.59 -11.51 8.61
CA SER A 128 15.94 -10.30 7.84
C SER A 128 15.23 -10.23 6.50
N LEU A 129 15.10 -11.36 5.79
CA LEU A 129 14.36 -11.42 4.52
C LEU A 129 12.85 -11.22 4.75
N ARG A 130 12.28 -11.80 5.81
CA ARG A 130 10.88 -11.58 6.16
C ARG A 130 10.59 -10.13 6.53
N GLU A 131 11.44 -9.51 7.34
CA GLU A 131 11.34 -8.09 7.68
C GLU A 131 11.46 -7.20 6.43
N ALA A 132 12.43 -7.49 5.56
CA ALA A 132 12.61 -6.75 4.31
C ALA A 132 11.38 -6.84 3.40
N PHE A 133 10.76 -8.02 3.29
CA PHE A 133 9.52 -8.20 2.53
C PHE A 133 8.32 -7.49 3.17
N ALA A 134 8.19 -7.57 4.49
CA ALA A 134 7.09 -6.95 5.23
C ALA A 134 7.15 -5.41 5.20
N ASN A 135 8.33 -4.84 4.96
CA ASN A 135 8.59 -3.39 4.95
C ASN A 135 9.00 -2.85 3.56
N ASP A 136 8.71 -3.58 2.48
CA ASP A 136 9.17 -3.22 1.14
C ASP A 136 8.47 -1.97 0.58
N LEU A 137 9.23 -0.88 0.49
CA LEU A 137 8.80 0.39 -0.11
C LEU A 137 9.25 0.56 -1.57
N THR A 138 10.06 -0.36 -2.09
CA THR A 138 10.68 -0.27 -3.42
C THR A 138 9.82 -0.89 -4.52
N ARG A 139 9.10 -1.96 -4.19
CA ARG A 139 8.18 -2.67 -5.08
C ARG A 139 6.71 -2.34 -4.71
N PRO A 140 5.74 -2.62 -5.59
CA PRO A 140 4.31 -2.45 -5.29
C PRO A 140 3.82 -3.53 -4.32
N GLN A 141 4.36 -3.54 -3.09
CA GLN A 141 4.02 -4.51 -2.07
C GLN A 141 3.15 -3.92 -0.96
N LEU A 142 3.32 -2.63 -0.65
CA LEU A 142 2.55 -1.95 0.40
C LEU A 142 1.66 -0.88 -0.21
N VAL A 143 0.42 -0.75 0.24
CA VAL A 143 -0.55 0.26 -0.24
C VAL A 143 -1.50 0.71 0.87
N ALA A 144 -1.79 2.00 0.95
CA ALA A 144 -2.78 2.54 1.87
C ALA A 144 -4.21 2.20 1.43
N VAL A 145 -4.99 1.57 2.32
CA VAL A 145 -6.38 1.18 2.05
C VAL A 145 -7.26 1.47 3.26
N THR A 146 -8.59 1.52 3.08
CA THR A 146 -9.51 1.61 4.23
C THR A 146 -9.33 0.44 5.18
N ARG A 147 -9.33 0.73 6.48
CA ARG A 147 -9.09 -0.26 7.53
C ARG A 147 -10.17 -1.35 7.55
N GLU A 148 -11.42 -0.99 7.27
CA GLU A 148 -12.53 -1.96 7.22
C GLU A 148 -12.26 -3.07 6.18
N LEU A 149 -11.73 -2.71 5.01
CA LEU A 149 -11.49 -3.66 3.93
C LEU A 149 -10.21 -4.48 4.12
N ASN A 150 -9.13 -3.86 4.63
CA ASN A 150 -7.89 -4.60 4.92
C ASN A 150 -8.15 -5.74 5.91
N GLY A 151 -8.94 -5.48 6.95
CA GLY A 151 -9.36 -6.50 7.92
C GLY A 151 -10.21 -7.60 7.30
N ALA A 152 -11.05 -7.28 6.31
CA ALA A 152 -11.91 -8.25 5.63
C ALA A 152 -11.16 -9.16 4.65
N ARG A 153 -10.12 -8.65 3.96
CA ARG A 153 -9.33 -9.42 2.98
C ARG A 153 -8.47 -10.51 3.64
N GLY A 154 -7.95 -10.27 4.85
CA GLY A 154 -7.15 -11.26 5.57
C GLY A 154 -5.97 -11.80 4.75
N ALA A 155 -5.87 -13.12 4.62
CA ALA A 155 -4.82 -13.83 3.88
C ALA A 155 -5.05 -13.91 2.35
N GLN A 156 -6.14 -13.36 1.82
CA GLN A 156 -6.49 -13.51 0.42
C GLN A 156 -5.57 -12.67 -0.47
N GLY A 157 -4.88 -13.31 -1.41
CA GLY A 157 -4.11 -12.64 -2.47
C GLY A 157 -5.00 -11.95 -3.50
N ALA A 158 -4.41 -11.29 -4.50
CA ALA A 158 -5.17 -10.61 -5.57
C ALA A 158 -5.99 -11.55 -6.49
N ASN A 159 -5.83 -12.87 -6.33
CA ASN A 159 -6.45 -13.91 -7.16
C ASN A 159 -7.20 -14.97 -6.33
N ALA A 160 -7.70 -14.62 -5.14
CA ALA A 160 -8.52 -15.54 -4.33
C ALA A 160 -10.02 -15.36 -4.62
#